data_AF-A0A8H3CS17-F1
#
_entry.id   AF-A0A8H3CS17-F1
#
_cell.length_a   1.000
_cell.length_b   1.000
_cell.length_c   1.000
_cell.angle_alpha   90.00
_cell.angle_beta   90.00
_cell.angle_gamma   90.00
#
_symmetry.space_group_name_H-M   'P 1'
#
loop_
_entity.id
_entity.type
_entity.pdbx_description
1 polymer ?
#
loop_
_entity_poly.entity_id
_entity_poly.type
_entity_poly.pdbx_seq_one_letter_code
_entity_poly.pdbx_strand_id
1 'polypeptide(L)'
;MLGNPKLDHLKKWYLSVVGTYVLAVSLAIGNHFFCAYLNNKDVSLYNQAWVTIVKNTWARAVQICLIVSSHTALLALVWSNLSNLQLPVRIVDSALRLPAFLPLVTILFSSKLKRLSNPVFYSVSLLSLAAVTITIPAALIVRPMESLPTTLQVPSVDMSADPRLYAVINSGWEYVSPSNHLQRLVRNMLMSDEVLTWDAPLACRYGCSYQVVYYAPILRCVDYSPDPKDPSLASNTSYRASFNISESHLMLNMTFWPMINGTRAVGGNSSSPSGTRCTFHNGTYSAAVHYWGTHQSTSITNYTRTSDDLLPGISTGFSDSSSCPRNTSWAASDPLGASPCARIQMNTWAFVEAFSSSLSGAIVTYSQSGSFGPEQRAANNALMPNLDYLFSIHELYQSFDLAPWAKGIGLGNALESLFANATLSLTKDAYNQNWTSEAHSAFVVPFANKYSYNPKTLWWGYGCAFLTVISTIMMGLRDRHCLPGQETSLGRILAATGDESLERLRNQRECVDDMVICYEAVPKDNDHVMVFTVPEGERELRKRTLDTEEIGLLERN
;
A
#
# COMPACT_ATOMS: atom_id res chain seq x y z
N MET A 1 -2.48 59.24 -36.96
CA MET A 1 -3.57 58.44 -36.36
C MET A 1 -3.34 58.40 -34.85
N LEU A 2 -3.96 59.32 -34.11
CA LEU A 2 -3.90 59.32 -32.64
C LEU A 2 -4.90 58.27 -32.14
N GLY A 3 -4.41 57.19 -31.52
CA GLY A 3 -5.25 56.16 -30.93
C GLY A 3 -6.13 56.76 -29.82
N ASN A 4 -7.40 56.41 -29.78
CA ASN A 4 -8.31 56.89 -28.75
C ASN A 4 -7.87 56.32 -27.38
N PRO A 5 -7.40 57.16 -26.43
CA PRO A 5 -6.82 56.69 -25.17
C PRO A 5 -7.81 55.87 -24.32
N LYS A 6 -9.12 56.09 -24.47
CA LYS A 6 -10.16 55.28 -23.80
C LYS A 6 -10.18 53.84 -24.29
N LEU A 7 -10.01 53.65 -25.61
CA LEU A 7 -10.01 52.33 -26.21
C LEU A 7 -8.79 51.53 -25.73
N ASP A 8 -7.63 52.18 -25.58
CA ASP A 8 -6.43 51.52 -25.10
C ASP A 8 -6.51 51.14 -23.62
N HIS A 9 -7.11 51.99 -22.77
CA HIS A 9 -7.37 51.65 -21.37
C HIS A 9 -8.34 50.46 -21.23
N LEU A 10 -9.42 50.47 -22.02
CA LEU A 10 -10.42 49.40 -22.01
C LEU A 10 -9.82 48.08 -22.51
N LYS A 11 -9.02 48.10 -23.59
CA LYS A 11 -8.28 46.92 -24.06
C LYS A 11 -7.34 46.36 -22.99
N LYS A 12 -6.57 47.22 -22.30
CA LYS A 12 -5.68 46.80 -21.21
C LYS A 12 -6.45 46.16 -20.06
N TRP A 13 -7.57 46.73 -19.67
CA TRP A 13 -8.41 46.16 -18.61
C TRP A 13 -9.00 44.81 -19.02
N TYR A 14 -9.55 44.69 -20.23
CA TYR A 14 -10.07 43.40 -20.74
C TYR A 14 -8.99 42.33 -20.83
N LEU A 15 -7.80 42.69 -21.33
CA LEU A 15 -6.66 41.77 -21.39
C LEU A 15 -6.23 41.32 -20.00
N SER A 16 -6.23 42.23 -19.02
CA SER A 16 -5.90 41.92 -17.63
C SER A 16 -6.93 40.99 -17.00
N VAL A 17 -8.23 41.27 -17.12
CA VAL A 17 -9.30 40.48 -16.49
C VAL A 17 -9.52 39.16 -17.23
N VAL A 18 -9.89 39.23 -18.51
CA VAL A 18 -10.29 38.07 -19.31
C VAL A 18 -9.07 37.25 -19.73
N GLY A 19 -7.96 37.91 -20.10
CA GLY A 19 -6.75 37.22 -20.49
C GLY A 19 -6.14 36.38 -19.36
N THR A 20 -6.07 36.92 -18.14
CA THR A 20 -5.58 36.13 -17.00
C THR A 20 -6.55 35.02 -16.59
N TYR A 21 -7.87 35.21 -16.73
CA TYR A 21 -8.86 34.16 -16.52
C TYR A 21 -8.72 33.01 -17.53
N VAL A 22 -8.61 33.32 -18.83
CA VAL A 22 -8.40 32.31 -19.89
C VAL A 22 -7.07 31.57 -19.69
N LEU A 23 -6.02 32.27 -19.27
CA LEU A 23 -4.75 31.66 -18.90
C LEU A 23 -4.92 30.70 -17.72
N ALA A 24 -5.68 31.09 -16.68
CA ALA A 24 -5.97 30.23 -15.54
C ALA A 24 -6.70 28.94 -15.94
N VAL A 25 -7.69 29.03 -16.83
CA VAL A 25 -8.41 27.87 -17.38
C VAL A 25 -7.47 26.98 -18.18
N SER A 26 -6.64 27.57 -19.04
CA SER A 26 -5.65 26.83 -19.85
C SER A 26 -4.65 26.08 -18.97
N LEU A 27 -4.16 26.73 -17.91
CA LEU A 27 -3.30 26.10 -16.92
C LEU A 27 -4.04 24.96 -16.20
N ALA A 28 -5.28 25.14 -15.75
CA ALA A 28 -6.02 24.05 -15.09
C ALA A 28 -6.21 22.82 -15.99
N ILE A 29 -6.47 23.02 -17.28
CA ILE A 29 -6.53 21.95 -18.28
C ILE A 29 -5.17 21.25 -18.42
N GLY A 30 -4.07 22.01 -18.50
CA GLY A 30 -2.71 21.44 -18.53
C GLY A 30 -2.41 20.59 -17.29
N ASN A 31 -2.81 21.05 -16.10
CA ASN A 31 -2.66 20.31 -14.86
C ASN A 31 -3.47 19.00 -14.85
N HIS A 32 -4.69 19.03 -15.41
CA HIS A 32 -5.49 17.82 -15.60
C HIS A 32 -4.77 16.79 -16.46
N PHE A 33 -4.22 17.19 -17.61
CA PHE A 33 -3.48 16.27 -18.49
C PHE A 33 -2.21 15.75 -17.84
N PHE A 34 -1.47 16.59 -17.10
CA PHE A 34 -0.30 16.16 -16.34
C PHE A 34 -0.65 15.09 -15.29
N CYS A 35 -1.71 15.31 -14.50
CA CYS A 35 -2.16 14.34 -13.52
C CYS A 35 -2.72 13.05 -14.16
N ALA A 36 -3.44 13.18 -15.27
CA ALA A 36 -3.96 12.04 -16.02
C ALA A 36 -2.84 11.18 -16.64
N TYR A 37 -1.77 11.81 -17.13
CA TYR A 37 -0.58 11.12 -17.65
C TYR A 37 0.10 10.26 -16.58
N LEU A 38 0.18 10.79 -15.36
CA LEU A 38 0.78 10.08 -14.23
C LEU A 38 -0.12 8.98 -13.66
N ASN A 39 -1.41 8.95 -13.98
CA ASN A 39 -2.34 7.97 -13.41
C ASN A 39 -1.91 6.52 -13.74
N ASN A 40 -1.89 5.66 -12.72
CA ASN A 40 -1.41 4.27 -12.78
C ASN A 40 0.07 4.13 -13.19
N LYS A 41 0.88 5.19 -13.15
CA LYS A 41 2.33 5.09 -13.34
C LYS A 41 3.03 4.76 -12.02
N ASP A 42 4.11 3.99 -12.14
CA ASP A 42 4.98 3.64 -11.02
C ASP A 42 5.64 4.90 -10.43
N VAL A 43 5.55 5.04 -9.11
CA VAL A 43 6.19 6.12 -8.35
C VAL A 43 7.72 5.99 -8.36
N SER A 44 8.29 4.80 -8.56
CA SER A 44 9.74 4.62 -8.59
C SER A 44 10.40 5.26 -9.81
N LEU A 45 9.68 5.34 -10.93
CA LEU A 45 10.18 5.92 -12.19
C LEU A 45 10.17 7.45 -12.18
N TYR A 46 9.31 8.07 -11.36
CA TYR A 46 9.15 9.52 -11.31
C TYR A 46 9.46 10.00 -9.89
N ASN A 47 10.47 10.86 -9.75
CA ASN A 47 10.81 11.41 -8.44
C ASN A 47 9.60 12.12 -7.81
N GLN A 48 9.07 11.54 -6.72
CA GLN A 48 7.89 12.02 -6.02
C GLN A 48 8.02 13.47 -5.57
N ALA A 49 9.23 13.93 -5.24
CA ALA A 49 9.48 15.32 -4.87
C ALA A 49 9.19 16.26 -6.05
N TRP A 50 9.69 15.94 -7.26
CA TRP A 50 9.46 16.75 -8.45
C TRP A 50 7.99 16.76 -8.87
N VAL A 51 7.32 15.61 -8.85
CA VAL A 51 5.87 15.53 -9.13
C VAL A 51 5.07 16.41 -8.15
N THR A 52 5.47 16.41 -6.87
CA THR A 52 4.82 17.24 -5.84
C THR A 52 5.08 18.74 -6.03
N ILE A 53 6.31 19.12 -6.38
CA ILE A 53 6.67 20.51 -6.68
C ILE A 53 5.88 21.01 -7.89
N VAL A 54 5.84 20.25 -8.98
CA VAL A 54 5.14 20.64 -10.22
C VAL A 54 3.65 20.83 -9.96
N LYS A 55 2.96 19.87 -9.33
CA LYS A 55 1.51 19.99 -9.07
C LYS A 55 1.18 21.19 -8.17
N ASN A 56 2.00 21.47 -7.17
CA ASN A 56 1.78 22.60 -6.24
C ASN A 56 2.04 23.94 -6.92
N THR A 57 3.11 24.05 -7.71
CA THR A 57 3.44 25.25 -8.49
C THR A 57 2.34 25.55 -9.50
N TRP A 58 1.81 24.53 -10.16
CA TRP A 58 0.72 24.69 -11.13
C TRP A 58 -0.57 25.18 -10.49
N ALA A 59 -0.95 24.58 -9.35
CA ALA A 59 -2.09 25.01 -8.55
C ALA A 59 -1.95 26.49 -8.14
N ARG A 60 -0.75 26.88 -7.68
CA ARG A 60 -0.45 28.25 -7.27
C ARG A 60 -0.48 29.23 -8.44
N ALA A 61 0.01 28.84 -9.62
CA ALA A 61 -0.06 29.66 -10.83
C ALA A 61 -1.51 29.96 -11.23
N VAL A 62 -2.38 28.93 -11.25
CA VAL A 62 -3.82 29.11 -11.50
C VAL A 62 -4.45 30.05 -10.47
N GLN A 63 -4.15 29.84 -9.19
CA GLN A 63 -4.65 30.70 -8.11
C GLN A 63 -4.21 32.16 -8.28
N ILE A 64 -2.94 32.43 -8.61
CA ILE A 64 -2.44 33.79 -8.85
C ILE A 64 -3.18 34.44 -10.02
N CYS A 65 -3.35 33.73 -11.15
CA CYS A 65 -4.10 34.25 -12.29
C CYS A 65 -5.54 34.60 -11.93
N LEU A 66 -6.21 33.74 -11.14
CA LEU A 66 -7.56 34.00 -10.64
C LEU A 66 -7.62 35.17 -9.67
N ILE A 67 -6.64 35.32 -8.77
CA ILE A 67 -6.54 36.48 -7.86
C ILE A 67 -6.37 37.77 -8.66
N VAL A 68 -5.48 37.80 -9.66
CA VAL A 68 -5.26 39.00 -10.50
C VAL A 68 -6.53 39.37 -11.27
N SER A 69 -7.18 38.38 -11.90
CA SER A 69 -8.44 38.58 -12.64
C SER A 69 -9.56 39.09 -11.72
N SER A 70 -9.77 38.42 -10.59
CA SER A 70 -10.83 38.77 -9.65
C SER A 70 -10.60 40.09 -8.94
N HIS A 71 -9.36 40.42 -8.56
CA HIS A 71 -9.01 41.68 -7.93
C HIS A 71 -9.27 42.87 -8.86
N THR A 72 -8.90 42.76 -10.14
CA THR A 72 -9.14 43.82 -11.13
C THR A 72 -10.63 44.02 -11.42
N ALA A 73 -11.44 42.95 -11.43
CA ALA A 73 -12.89 43.03 -11.53
C ALA A 73 -13.55 43.59 -10.26
N LEU A 74 -13.07 43.17 -9.08
CA LEU A 74 -13.56 43.61 -7.78
C LEU A 74 -13.32 45.12 -7.58
N LEU A 75 -12.16 45.63 -7.99
CA LEU A 75 -11.89 47.06 -7.96
C LEU A 75 -12.93 47.83 -8.77
N ALA A 76 -13.24 47.41 -10.01
CA ALA A 76 -14.28 48.05 -10.82
C ALA A 76 -15.64 48.05 -10.11
N LEU A 77 -16.00 46.94 -9.45
CA LEU A 77 -17.22 46.83 -8.65
C LEU A 77 -17.20 47.76 -7.42
N VAL A 78 -16.08 47.87 -6.72
CA VAL A 78 -15.93 48.80 -5.58
C VAL A 78 -16.13 50.23 -6.05
N TRP A 79 -15.47 50.63 -7.13
CA TRP A 79 -15.56 51.98 -7.68
C TRP A 79 -16.96 52.37 -8.14
N SER A 80 -17.68 51.45 -8.77
CA SER A 80 -19.07 51.65 -9.12
C SER A 80 -19.95 51.86 -7.88
N ASN A 81 -19.77 51.05 -6.83
CA ASN A 81 -20.55 51.19 -5.60
C ASN A 81 -20.18 52.43 -4.77
N LEU A 82 -18.94 52.93 -4.90
CA LEU A 82 -18.51 54.19 -4.29
C LEU A 82 -19.07 55.42 -5.03
N SER A 83 -19.49 55.27 -6.29
CA SER A 83 -20.04 56.39 -7.05
C SER A 83 -21.29 56.96 -6.36
N ASN A 84 -21.31 58.29 -6.20
CA ASN A 84 -22.40 59.04 -5.58
C ASN A 84 -22.67 58.66 -4.10
N LEU A 85 -21.66 58.16 -3.39
CA LEU A 85 -21.72 57.94 -1.95
C LEU A 85 -20.81 58.92 -1.21
N GLN A 86 -21.34 59.46 -0.12
CA GLN A 86 -20.59 60.24 0.87
C GLN A 86 -20.10 59.28 1.95
N LEU A 87 -18.80 58.95 1.93
CA LEU A 87 -18.19 58.00 2.86
C LEU A 87 -16.93 58.59 3.50
N PRO A 88 -16.64 58.24 4.77
CA PRO A 88 -15.39 58.65 5.38
C PRO A 88 -14.20 58.01 4.66
N VAL A 89 -13.11 58.77 4.53
CA VAL A 89 -11.86 58.38 3.86
C VAL A 89 -11.39 57.00 4.30
N ARG A 90 -11.46 56.68 5.60
CA ARG A 90 -11.07 55.38 6.14
C ARG A 90 -11.88 54.21 5.56
N ILE A 91 -13.18 54.39 5.31
CA ILE A 91 -14.03 53.34 4.72
C ILE A 91 -13.72 53.18 3.23
N VAL A 92 -13.48 54.28 2.51
CA VAL A 92 -13.09 54.25 1.10
C VAL A 92 -11.75 53.54 0.92
N ASP A 93 -10.74 53.89 1.72
CA ASP A 93 -9.43 53.23 1.68
C ASP A 93 -9.53 51.74 2.07
N SER A 94 -10.37 51.40 3.06
CA SER A 94 -10.67 50.01 3.40
C SER A 94 -11.34 49.26 2.23
N ALA A 95 -12.28 49.89 1.52
CA ALA A 95 -12.99 49.27 0.40
C ALA A 95 -12.05 49.01 -0.79
N LEU A 96 -11.12 49.92 -1.06
CA LEU A 96 -10.11 49.77 -2.13
C LEU A 96 -9.05 48.70 -1.81
N ARG A 97 -8.84 48.37 -0.53
CA ARG A 97 -7.93 47.31 -0.08
C ARG A 97 -8.57 45.92 -0.05
N LEU A 98 -9.83 45.77 -0.43
CA LEU A 98 -10.46 44.46 -0.57
C LEU A 98 -9.72 43.63 -1.63
N PRO A 99 -9.48 42.32 -1.42
CA PRO A 99 -10.14 41.45 -0.45
C PRO A 99 -9.38 41.25 0.89
N ALA A 100 -8.52 42.16 1.32
CA ALA A 100 -7.77 41.99 2.57
C ALA A 100 -8.69 41.82 3.79
N PHE A 101 -8.29 40.94 4.72
CA PHE A 101 -9.13 40.53 5.86
C PHE A 101 -9.47 41.66 6.84
N LEU A 102 -8.47 42.47 7.24
CA LEU A 102 -8.69 43.56 8.20
C LEU A 102 -9.65 44.64 7.67
N PRO A 103 -9.51 45.13 6.41
CA PRO A 103 -10.51 46.00 5.81
C PRO A 103 -11.90 45.38 5.74
N LEU A 104 -12.00 44.08 5.39
CA LEU A 104 -13.26 43.37 5.29
C LEU A 104 -14.02 43.32 6.62
N VAL A 105 -13.32 43.05 7.73
CA VAL A 105 -13.89 43.09 9.09
C VAL A 105 -14.37 44.49 9.45
N THR A 106 -13.55 45.51 9.19
CA THR A 106 -13.90 46.92 9.47
C THR A 106 -15.17 47.35 8.75
N ILE A 107 -15.31 46.90 7.51
CA ILE A 107 -16.46 47.18 6.65
C ILE A 107 -17.71 46.40 7.14
N LEU A 108 -17.58 45.12 7.48
CA LEU A 108 -18.71 44.30 7.95
C LEU A 108 -19.41 44.83 9.22
N PHE A 109 -18.68 45.47 10.12
CA PHE A 109 -19.24 46.01 11.37
C PHE A 109 -19.80 47.44 11.25
N SER A 110 -19.73 48.07 10.07
CA SER A 110 -20.27 49.41 9.86
C SER A 110 -21.77 49.38 9.52
N SER A 111 -22.57 50.16 10.24
CA SER A 111 -24.02 50.24 10.06
C SER A 111 -24.44 50.98 8.77
N LYS A 112 -23.56 51.81 8.20
CA LYS A 112 -23.85 52.64 7.00
C LYS A 112 -23.75 51.87 5.68
N LEU A 113 -23.70 50.54 5.71
CA LEU A 113 -22.97 49.77 4.71
C LEU A 113 -23.81 48.90 3.75
N LYS A 114 -25.14 49.01 3.77
CA LYS A 114 -26.03 48.19 2.90
C LYS A 114 -25.64 48.23 1.41
N ARG A 115 -25.09 49.35 0.92
CA ARG A 115 -24.69 49.55 -0.48
C ARG A 115 -23.35 48.90 -0.86
N LEU A 116 -22.47 48.62 0.12
CA LEU A 116 -21.20 47.90 -0.10
C LEU A 116 -21.31 46.38 0.16
N SER A 117 -22.52 45.87 0.34
CA SER A 117 -22.77 44.44 0.56
C SER A 117 -22.27 43.57 -0.60
N ASN A 118 -22.45 44.01 -1.84
CA ASN A 118 -21.99 43.30 -3.04
C ASN A 118 -20.47 43.09 -3.08
N PRO A 119 -19.60 44.13 -3.02
CA PRO A 119 -18.15 43.93 -3.05
C PRO A 119 -17.66 43.15 -1.82
N VAL A 120 -18.29 43.30 -0.65
CA VAL A 120 -17.96 42.50 0.54
C VAL A 120 -18.27 41.02 0.31
N PHE A 121 -19.46 40.70 -0.21
CA PHE A 121 -19.85 39.31 -0.51
C PHE A 121 -18.87 38.64 -1.48
N TYR A 122 -18.49 39.34 -2.55
CA TYR A 122 -17.48 38.83 -3.49
C TYR A 122 -16.10 38.71 -2.85
N SER A 123 -15.70 39.66 -2.00
CA SER A 123 -14.42 39.58 -1.27
C SER A 123 -14.36 38.37 -0.34
N VAL A 124 -15.43 38.08 0.40
CA VAL A 124 -15.54 36.86 1.22
C VAL A 124 -15.51 35.62 0.33
N SER A 125 -16.23 35.64 -0.79
CA SER A 125 -16.26 34.53 -1.74
C SER A 125 -14.88 34.25 -2.34
N LEU A 126 -14.04 35.27 -2.55
CA LEU A 126 -12.67 35.12 -3.04
C LEU A 126 -11.73 34.47 -2.02
N LEU A 127 -12.06 34.44 -0.72
CA LEU A 127 -11.33 33.63 0.26
C LEU A 127 -11.42 32.13 -0.08
N SER A 128 -12.48 31.70 -0.78
CA SER A 128 -12.57 30.31 -1.28
C SER A 128 -11.47 29.95 -2.29
N LEU A 129 -10.80 30.93 -2.90
CA LEU A 129 -9.63 30.68 -3.75
C LEU A 129 -8.47 30.04 -2.98
N ALA A 130 -8.43 30.13 -1.64
CA ALA A 130 -7.48 29.38 -0.82
C ALA A 130 -7.70 27.86 -0.91
N ALA A 131 -8.93 27.40 -1.16
CA ALA A 131 -9.25 25.99 -1.32
C ALA A 131 -8.57 25.37 -2.55
N VAL A 132 -8.28 26.16 -3.58
CA VAL A 132 -7.54 25.74 -4.79
C VAL A 132 -6.19 25.14 -4.40
N THR A 133 -5.43 25.81 -3.53
CA THR A 133 -4.12 25.32 -3.07
C THR A 133 -4.17 24.07 -2.19
N ILE A 134 -5.32 23.75 -1.60
CA ILE A 134 -5.48 22.60 -0.69
C ILE A 134 -6.03 21.38 -1.44
N THR A 135 -7.04 21.58 -2.28
CA THR A 135 -7.77 20.49 -2.96
C THR A 135 -6.99 19.90 -4.12
N ILE A 136 -6.18 20.72 -4.83
CA ILE A 136 -5.45 20.27 -6.02
C ILE A 136 -4.31 19.29 -5.70
N PRO A 137 -3.46 19.53 -4.69
CA PRO A 137 -2.46 18.55 -4.30
C PRO A 137 -3.06 17.19 -3.92
N ALA A 138 -4.32 17.17 -3.45
CA ALA A 138 -5.05 15.96 -3.10
C ALA A 138 -5.68 15.23 -4.31
N ALA A 139 -5.68 15.81 -5.51
CA ALA A 139 -6.22 15.16 -6.71
C ALA A 139 -5.30 14.04 -7.24
N LEU A 140 -4.00 14.12 -6.96
CA LEU A 140 -3.01 13.10 -7.32
C LEU A 140 -2.35 12.58 -6.05
N ILE A 141 -2.71 11.37 -5.65
CA ILE A 141 -2.21 10.71 -4.45
C ILE A 141 -1.41 9.47 -4.82
N VAL A 142 -0.51 9.07 -3.92
CA VAL A 142 0.18 7.79 -4.03
C VAL A 142 -0.68 6.72 -3.37
N ARG A 143 -0.89 5.60 -4.05
CA ARG A 143 -1.58 4.42 -3.53
C ARG A 143 -0.71 3.18 -3.73
N PRO A 144 -0.80 2.18 -2.84
CA PRO A 144 -0.19 0.88 -3.11
C PRO A 144 -0.74 0.31 -4.41
N MET A 145 0.10 -0.40 -5.16
CA MET A 145 -0.34 -1.07 -6.38
C MET A 145 -1.20 -2.28 -6.02
N GLU A 146 -2.26 -2.47 -6.79
CA GLU A 146 -3.09 -3.67 -6.68
C GLU A 146 -2.40 -4.83 -7.40
N SER A 147 -2.57 -6.04 -6.87
CA SER A 147 -2.02 -7.22 -7.51
C SER A 147 -2.74 -7.49 -8.83
N LEU A 148 -1.98 -7.79 -9.88
CA LEU A 148 -2.50 -8.08 -11.21
C LEU A 148 -2.37 -9.57 -11.50
N PRO A 149 -3.40 -10.21 -12.09
CA PRO A 149 -3.29 -11.58 -12.53
C PRO A 149 -2.25 -11.67 -13.65
N THR A 150 -1.34 -12.63 -13.56
CA THR A 150 -0.31 -12.89 -14.57
C THR A 150 0.01 -14.37 -14.64
N THR A 151 0.51 -14.82 -15.78
CA THR A 151 1.16 -16.13 -15.91
C THR A 151 2.58 -16.01 -15.33
N LEU A 152 2.97 -16.93 -14.45
CA LEU A 152 4.28 -16.92 -13.80
C LEU A 152 4.88 -18.33 -13.88
N GLN A 153 6.14 -18.41 -14.33
CA GLN A 153 6.93 -19.64 -14.20
C GLN A 153 7.52 -19.67 -12.80
N VAL A 154 7.16 -20.70 -12.04
CA VAL A 154 7.55 -20.85 -10.64
C VAL A 154 8.26 -22.18 -10.44
N PRO A 155 9.20 -22.27 -9.47
CA PRO A 155 9.80 -23.55 -9.13
C PRO A 155 8.73 -24.56 -8.71
N SER A 156 8.85 -25.78 -9.20
CA SER A 156 7.86 -26.83 -8.94
C SER A 156 8.54 -28.18 -8.82
N VAL A 157 8.06 -28.99 -7.88
CA VAL A 157 8.61 -30.32 -7.62
C VAL A 157 8.33 -31.22 -8.82
N ASP A 158 9.39 -31.75 -9.41
CA ASP A 158 9.30 -32.72 -10.50
C ASP A 158 9.89 -34.06 -10.06
N MET A 159 9.02 -34.99 -9.67
CA MET A 159 9.43 -36.36 -9.35
C MET A 159 9.86 -37.15 -10.60
N SER A 160 9.59 -36.65 -11.81
CA SER A 160 10.01 -37.30 -13.04
C SER A 160 11.42 -36.92 -13.51
N ALA A 161 12.12 -36.05 -12.78
CA ALA A 161 13.47 -35.62 -13.09
C ALA A 161 14.52 -36.75 -12.96
N ASP A 162 15.79 -36.46 -13.30
CA ASP A 162 16.90 -37.42 -13.20
C ASP A 162 16.99 -38.01 -11.78
N PRO A 163 16.77 -39.32 -11.61
CA PRO A 163 16.69 -39.91 -10.29
C PRO A 163 18.03 -39.96 -9.55
N ARG A 164 19.17 -39.72 -10.21
CA ARG A 164 20.49 -39.69 -9.55
C ARG A 164 20.63 -38.56 -8.53
N LEU A 165 19.82 -37.51 -8.63
CA LEU A 165 19.81 -36.44 -7.64
C LEU A 165 19.30 -36.94 -6.29
N TYR A 166 18.31 -37.83 -6.31
CA TYR A 166 17.58 -38.28 -5.13
C TYR A 166 17.89 -39.71 -4.71
N ALA A 167 18.24 -40.59 -5.65
CA ALA A 167 18.47 -42.01 -5.44
C ALA A 167 19.90 -42.43 -5.82
N VAL A 168 20.43 -43.39 -5.08
CA VAL A 168 21.58 -44.20 -5.49
C VAL A 168 21.04 -45.43 -6.23
N ILE A 169 21.50 -45.61 -7.46
CA ILE A 169 21.04 -46.66 -8.36
C ILE A 169 22.23 -47.52 -8.77
N ASN A 170 22.08 -48.84 -8.79
CA ASN A 170 23.14 -49.74 -9.26
C ASN A 170 23.21 -49.79 -10.81
N SER A 171 24.18 -50.51 -11.36
CA SER A 171 24.32 -50.69 -12.82
C SER A 171 23.12 -51.40 -13.46
N GLY A 172 22.36 -52.15 -12.66
CA GLY A 172 21.11 -52.81 -13.03
C GLY A 172 19.89 -51.92 -12.88
N TRP A 173 20.01 -50.59 -12.76
CA TRP A 173 18.85 -49.70 -12.59
C TRP A 173 17.99 -50.01 -11.35
N GLU A 174 18.53 -50.73 -10.38
CA GLU A 174 17.84 -51.03 -9.14
C GLU A 174 18.15 -49.93 -8.13
N TYR A 175 17.09 -49.48 -7.47
CA TYR A 175 17.17 -48.58 -6.34
C TYR A 175 17.95 -49.25 -5.20
N VAL A 176 18.98 -48.57 -4.70
CA VAL A 176 19.83 -49.08 -3.60
C VAL A 176 19.53 -48.34 -2.30
N SER A 177 19.52 -47.01 -2.34
CA SER A 177 19.30 -46.15 -1.18
C SER A 177 18.99 -44.71 -1.61
N PRO A 178 18.57 -43.82 -0.71
CA PRO A 178 18.52 -42.39 -0.99
C PRO A 178 19.94 -41.83 -1.17
N SER A 179 20.06 -40.74 -1.94
CA SER A 179 21.33 -40.03 -2.11
C SER A 179 21.70 -39.27 -0.82
N ASN A 180 23.00 -39.04 -0.61
CA ASN A 180 23.48 -38.22 0.52
C ASN A 180 22.91 -36.79 0.49
N HIS A 181 22.66 -36.25 -0.71
CA HIS A 181 22.03 -34.94 -0.90
C HIS A 181 20.60 -34.95 -0.35
N LEU A 182 19.78 -35.93 -0.76
CA LEU A 182 18.40 -36.05 -0.31
C LEU A 182 18.30 -36.29 1.20
N GLN A 183 19.15 -37.15 1.76
CA GLN A 183 19.17 -37.41 3.20
C GLN A 183 19.46 -36.13 4.01
N ARG A 184 20.41 -35.31 3.56
CA ARG A 184 20.73 -34.03 4.21
C ARG A 184 19.58 -33.04 4.04
N LEU A 185 19.00 -32.97 2.85
CA LEU A 185 17.89 -32.09 2.55
C LEU A 185 16.68 -32.42 3.44
N VAL A 186 16.25 -33.68 3.46
CA VAL A 186 15.14 -34.15 4.30
C VAL A 186 15.42 -33.94 5.78
N ARG A 187 16.66 -34.20 6.24
CA ARG A 187 17.05 -33.84 7.62
C ARG A 187 16.84 -32.36 7.88
N ASN A 188 17.35 -31.47 7.03
CA ASN A 188 17.19 -30.02 7.22
C ASN A 188 15.72 -29.58 7.19
N MET A 189 14.89 -30.21 6.35
CA MET A 189 13.45 -29.94 6.29
C MET A 189 12.74 -30.29 7.59
N LEU A 190 13.04 -31.47 8.15
CA LEU A 190 12.40 -31.93 9.37
C LEU A 190 12.79 -31.10 10.59
N MET A 191 14.00 -30.55 10.57
CA MET A 191 14.58 -29.73 11.64
C MET A 191 14.12 -28.27 11.59
N SER A 192 13.45 -27.89 10.51
CA SER A 192 12.90 -26.57 10.28
C SER A 192 11.43 -26.58 10.67
N ASP A 193 11.01 -25.57 11.44
CA ASP A 193 9.60 -25.31 11.75
C ASP A 193 8.83 -24.75 10.54
N GLU A 194 9.56 -24.20 9.57
CA GLU A 194 9.04 -23.67 8.32
C GLU A 194 9.53 -24.48 7.09
N VAL A 195 8.76 -24.41 6.00
CA VAL A 195 9.15 -24.96 4.70
C VAL A 195 10.41 -24.24 4.19
N LEU A 196 11.37 -24.98 3.63
CA LEU A 196 12.61 -24.38 3.12
C LEU A 196 12.32 -23.33 2.03
N THR A 197 12.79 -22.11 2.24
CA THR A 197 12.53 -20.96 1.36
C THR A 197 13.48 -20.88 0.17
N TRP A 198 12.98 -20.31 -0.94
CA TRP A 198 13.71 -20.05 -2.17
C TRP A 198 13.51 -18.60 -2.63
N ASP A 199 14.41 -18.11 -3.48
CA ASP A 199 14.35 -16.71 -3.89
C ASP A 199 13.10 -16.45 -4.74
N ALA A 200 12.52 -15.27 -4.52
CA ALA A 200 11.35 -14.83 -5.27
C ALA A 200 11.71 -14.72 -6.76
N PRO A 201 10.82 -15.14 -7.68
CA PRO A 201 10.97 -14.85 -9.11
C PRO A 201 11.14 -13.34 -9.33
N LEU A 202 11.88 -12.93 -10.37
CA LEU A 202 12.17 -11.50 -10.64
C LEU A 202 10.90 -10.63 -10.73
N ALA A 203 9.79 -11.20 -11.24
CA ALA A 203 8.50 -10.54 -11.31
C ALA A 203 7.89 -10.26 -9.92
N CYS A 204 8.23 -11.04 -8.90
CA CYS A 204 7.72 -10.96 -7.54
C CYS A 204 8.48 -9.97 -6.64
N ARG A 205 9.35 -9.12 -7.19
CA ARG A 205 10.22 -8.22 -6.42
C ARG A 205 9.48 -7.38 -5.36
N TYR A 206 8.29 -6.89 -5.68
CA TYR A 206 7.48 -6.06 -4.76
C TYR A 206 6.35 -6.83 -4.07
N GLY A 207 6.23 -8.13 -4.38
CA GLY A 207 5.25 -9.04 -3.81
C GLY A 207 4.50 -9.81 -4.89
N CYS A 208 4.17 -11.05 -4.56
CA CYS A 208 3.29 -11.86 -5.38
C CYS A 208 2.63 -12.94 -4.54
N SER A 209 1.51 -13.45 -5.01
CA SER A 209 0.89 -14.65 -4.46
C SER A 209 0.54 -15.59 -5.59
N TYR A 210 0.96 -16.84 -5.51
CA TYR A 210 0.64 -17.83 -6.51
C TYR A 210 0.29 -19.17 -5.90
N GLN A 211 -0.40 -19.99 -6.69
CA GLN A 211 -0.71 -21.37 -6.38
C GLN A 211 0.02 -22.28 -7.36
N VAL A 212 0.70 -23.29 -6.81
CA VAL A 212 1.39 -24.33 -7.58
C VAL A 212 0.75 -25.67 -7.28
N VAL A 213 0.57 -26.47 -8.34
CA VAL A 213 0.10 -27.85 -8.23
C VAL A 213 1.25 -28.75 -8.67
N TYR A 214 1.62 -29.71 -7.84
CA TYR A 214 2.72 -30.64 -8.13
C TYR A 214 2.38 -32.05 -7.66
N TYR A 215 3.06 -33.03 -8.25
CA TYR A 215 2.88 -34.44 -7.95
C TYR A 215 3.94 -34.92 -6.96
N ALA A 216 3.51 -35.55 -5.88
CA ALA A 216 4.38 -36.11 -4.85
C ALA A 216 3.66 -37.22 -4.06
N PRO A 217 4.40 -38.11 -3.36
CA PRO A 217 3.77 -39.05 -2.43
C PRO A 217 3.00 -38.29 -1.35
N ILE A 218 1.89 -38.87 -0.90
CA ILE A 218 1.09 -38.42 0.24
C ILE A 218 1.20 -39.44 1.36
N LEU A 219 1.42 -38.97 2.59
CA LEU A 219 1.33 -39.80 3.79
C LEU A 219 -0.11 -39.79 4.30
N ARG A 220 -0.69 -40.96 4.56
CA ARG A 220 -1.96 -41.09 5.26
C ARG A 220 -1.79 -41.92 6.52
N CYS A 221 -2.12 -41.34 7.66
CA CYS A 221 -1.97 -41.94 8.96
C CYS A 221 -3.33 -42.31 9.56
N VAL A 222 -3.35 -43.40 10.30
CA VAL A 222 -4.49 -43.80 11.13
C VAL A 222 -3.96 -44.00 12.53
N ASP A 223 -4.42 -43.14 13.44
CA ASP A 223 -4.13 -43.27 14.86
C ASP A 223 -4.87 -44.50 15.41
N TYR A 224 -4.16 -45.31 16.19
CA TYR A 224 -4.69 -46.50 16.83
C TYR A 224 -4.25 -46.55 18.29
N SER A 225 -5.10 -47.13 19.12
CA SER A 225 -4.72 -47.58 20.46
C SER A 225 -4.33 -49.06 20.32
N PRO A 226 -3.06 -49.43 20.53
CA PRO A 226 -2.67 -50.84 20.57
C PRO A 226 -3.54 -51.60 21.57
N ASP A 227 -3.93 -52.83 21.21
CA ASP A 227 -4.69 -53.70 22.12
C ASP A 227 -3.79 -54.05 23.32
N PRO A 228 -4.16 -53.67 24.56
CA PRO A 228 -3.39 -54.02 25.75
C PRO A 228 -3.25 -55.54 25.96
N LYS A 229 -4.01 -56.36 25.23
CA LYS A 229 -4.01 -57.83 25.32
C LYS A 229 -3.07 -58.52 24.33
N ASP A 230 -2.35 -57.80 23.46
CA ASP A 230 -1.31 -58.39 22.59
C ASP A 230 0.08 -58.28 23.25
N PRO A 231 0.59 -59.36 23.89
CA PRO A 231 1.84 -59.34 24.65
C PRO A 231 3.10 -59.34 23.78
N SER A 232 2.98 -59.38 22.44
CA SER A 232 4.14 -59.41 21.54
C SER A 232 4.95 -58.10 21.51
N LEU A 233 4.40 -57.01 22.06
CA LEU A 233 5.09 -55.74 22.31
C LEU A 233 5.39 -55.47 23.80
N ALA A 234 5.26 -56.47 24.67
CA ALA A 234 5.44 -56.27 26.11
C ALA A 234 6.90 -55.97 26.51
N SER A 235 7.03 -54.92 27.32
CA SER A 235 8.01 -54.73 28.41
C SER A 235 9.46 -54.29 28.13
N ASN A 236 9.71 -53.34 27.23
CA ASN A 236 10.89 -52.49 27.41
C ASN A 236 10.63 -51.02 27.11
N THR A 237 11.22 -50.17 27.96
CA THR A 237 11.08 -48.72 28.14
C THR A 237 11.56 -47.86 26.97
N SER A 238 11.49 -48.39 25.74
CA SER A 238 11.99 -47.75 24.53
C SER A 238 10.84 -47.33 23.62
N TYR A 239 10.82 -46.06 23.26
CA TYR A 239 10.04 -45.61 22.11
C TYR A 239 10.68 -46.19 20.86
N ARG A 240 9.90 -46.77 19.95
CA ARG A 240 10.45 -47.29 18.69
C ARG A 240 9.61 -46.81 17.53
N ALA A 241 10.17 -45.88 16.77
CA ALA A 241 9.70 -45.62 15.42
C ALA A 241 10.37 -46.65 14.50
N SER A 242 9.66 -47.75 14.24
CA SER A 242 10.13 -48.79 13.32
C SER A 242 9.52 -48.56 11.95
N PHE A 243 10.36 -48.18 11.00
CA PHE A 243 10.00 -48.32 9.60
C PHE A 243 10.08 -49.78 9.22
N ASN A 244 9.00 -50.32 8.67
CA ASN A 244 9.02 -51.65 8.08
C ASN A 244 8.55 -51.52 6.64
N ILE A 245 9.50 -51.65 5.71
CA ILE A 245 9.19 -51.89 4.31
C ILE A 245 8.73 -53.35 4.27
N SER A 246 7.43 -53.60 4.48
CA SER A 246 6.92 -54.94 4.28
C SER A 246 7.00 -55.29 2.80
N GLU A 247 7.00 -56.59 2.49
CA GLU A 247 7.24 -57.07 1.13
C GLU A 247 6.24 -56.52 0.10
N SER A 248 5.06 -56.05 0.52
CA SER A 248 4.01 -55.56 -0.39
C SER A 248 3.86 -54.03 -0.47
N HIS A 249 4.08 -53.25 0.60
CA HIS A 249 3.77 -51.81 0.63
C HIS A 249 4.72 -50.97 1.50
N LEU A 250 4.90 -49.69 1.13
CA LEU A 250 5.62 -48.73 1.96
C LEU A 250 4.75 -48.29 3.15
N MET A 251 5.26 -48.57 4.36
CA MET A 251 4.53 -48.39 5.61
C MET A 251 5.43 -47.81 6.70
N LEU A 252 4.95 -46.75 7.36
CA LEU A 252 5.59 -46.17 8.53
C LEU A 252 4.75 -46.47 9.77
N ASN A 253 5.28 -47.29 10.67
CA ASN A 253 4.63 -47.58 11.95
C ASN A 253 5.36 -46.84 13.07
N MET A 254 4.63 -46.00 13.80
CA MET A 254 5.15 -45.32 14.99
C MET A 254 4.30 -45.70 16.19
N THR A 255 4.93 -46.32 17.19
CA THR A 255 4.27 -46.78 18.43
C THR A 255 4.83 -46.06 19.65
N PHE A 256 3.94 -45.58 20.53
CA PHE A 256 4.28 -44.93 21.79
C PHE A 256 3.75 -45.75 22.95
N TRP A 257 4.65 -46.06 23.88
CA TRP A 257 4.28 -46.68 25.14
C TRP A 257 4.41 -45.65 26.26
N PRO A 258 3.42 -45.55 27.15
CA PRO A 258 3.59 -44.77 28.37
C PRO A 258 4.68 -45.43 29.24
N MET A 259 5.62 -44.64 29.76
CA MET A 259 6.60 -45.15 30.72
C MET A 259 5.91 -45.44 32.05
N ILE A 260 6.00 -46.68 32.52
CA ILE A 260 5.28 -47.15 33.72
C ILE A 260 6.11 -46.95 35.02
N ASN A 261 7.36 -46.50 34.94
CA ASN A 261 8.25 -46.42 36.12
C ASN A 261 8.43 -45.00 36.73
N GLY A 262 7.64 -44.02 36.29
CA GLY A 262 7.59 -42.67 36.86
C GLY A 262 6.14 -42.19 36.94
N THR A 263 5.81 -41.40 37.94
CA THR A 263 4.44 -41.16 38.46
C THR A 263 3.42 -40.51 37.51
N ARG A 264 3.70 -40.31 36.21
CA ARG A 264 2.71 -39.88 35.21
C ARG A 264 2.98 -40.45 33.82
N ALA A 265 2.05 -41.28 33.35
CA ALA A 265 1.93 -41.68 31.95
C ALA A 265 1.58 -40.47 31.07
N VAL A 266 1.89 -40.56 29.79
CA VAL A 266 1.34 -39.67 28.76
C VAL A 266 -0.15 -39.98 28.63
N GLY A 267 -1.00 -39.03 28.99
CA GLY A 267 -2.41 -39.27 29.30
C GLY A 267 -2.55 -39.73 30.76
N GLY A 268 -3.54 -39.18 31.47
CA GLY A 268 -3.77 -39.47 32.90
C GLY A 268 -3.79 -40.97 33.20
N ASN A 269 -3.66 -41.34 34.48
CA ASN A 269 -3.38 -42.66 35.09
C ASN A 269 -4.02 -43.96 34.51
N SER A 270 -4.76 -43.90 33.40
CA SER A 270 -5.43 -44.97 32.66
C SER A 270 -5.20 -44.95 31.12
N SER A 271 -4.21 -44.22 30.60
CA SER A 271 -4.02 -44.10 29.14
C SER A 271 -3.46 -45.38 28.53
N SER A 272 -4.19 -45.92 27.56
CA SER A 272 -3.69 -46.96 26.67
C SER A 272 -2.55 -46.39 25.82
N PRO A 273 -1.59 -47.22 25.37
CA PRO A 273 -0.60 -46.79 24.40
C PRO A 273 -1.28 -46.10 23.20
N SER A 274 -0.58 -45.15 22.59
CA SER A 274 -1.04 -44.50 21.36
C SER A 274 -0.03 -44.80 20.27
N GLY A 275 -0.52 -45.11 19.08
CA GLY A 275 0.30 -45.37 17.92
C GLY A 275 -0.34 -44.75 16.70
N THR A 276 0.44 -44.59 15.65
CA THR A 276 -0.08 -44.20 14.36
C THR A 276 0.53 -45.08 13.29
N ARG A 277 -0.32 -45.55 12.39
CA ARG A 277 0.04 -46.40 11.25
C ARG A 277 -0.13 -45.55 10.01
N CYS A 278 0.98 -45.27 9.35
CA CYS A 278 1.00 -44.44 8.17
C CYS A 278 1.33 -45.25 6.92
N THR A 279 0.66 -44.89 5.82
CA THR A 279 0.78 -45.52 4.51
C THR A 279 1.03 -44.45 3.46
N PHE A 280 1.88 -44.74 2.49
CA PHE A 280 2.18 -43.80 1.41
C PHE A 280 1.27 -44.06 0.20
N HIS A 281 0.76 -42.99 -0.40
CA HIS A 281 -0.14 -42.99 -1.54
C HIS A 281 0.41 -42.06 -2.62
N ASN A 282 -0.03 -42.24 -3.86
CA ASN A 282 0.20 -41.24 -4.89
C ASN A 282 -0.81 -40.11 -4.80
N GLY A 283 -0.35 -38.87 -4.96
CA GLY A 283 -1.28 -37.75 -5.06
C GLY A 283 -0.67 -36.46 -5.57
N THR A 284 -1.50 -35.44 -5.53
CA THR A 284 -1.20 -34.10 -5.99
C THR A 284 -1.39 -33.11 -4.85
N TYR A 285 -0.41 -32.23 -4.67
CA TYR A 285 -0.47 -31.15 -3.71
C TYR A 285 -0.81 -29.85 -4.42
N SER A 286 -1.62 -29.04 -3.75
CA SER A 286 -1.83 -27.63 -4.07
C SER A 286 -1.22 -26.80 -2.95
N ALA A 287 -0.24 -25.98 -3.27
CA ALA A 287 0.42 -25.09 -2.33
C ALA A 287 0.22 -23.63 -2.73
N ALA A 288 -0.05 -22.79 -1.73
CA ALA A 288 -0.04 -21.34 -1.89
C ALA A 288 1.30 -20.79 -1.41
N VAL A 289 1.86 -19.91 -2.22
CA VAL A 289 3.13 -19.22 -1.94
C VAL A 289 2.87 -17.73 -1.99
N HIS A 290 3.27 -17.03 -0.94
CA HIS A 290 3.14 -15.60 -0.79
C HIS A 290 4.52 -14.97 -0.58
N TYR A 291 4.87 -14.03 -1.42
CA TYR A 291 6.06 -13.20 -1.29
C TYR A 291 5.68 -11.78 -0.90
N TRP A 292 6.34 -11.27 0.14
CA TRP A 292 6.24 -9.90 0.62
C TRP A 292 7.65 -9.33 0.68
N GLY A 293 8.12 -8.78 -0.45
CA GLY A 293 9.53 -8.44 -0.63
C GLY A 293 10.40 -9.70 -0.64
N THR A 294 11.34 -9.81 0.31
CA THR A 294 12.24 -10.97 0.45
C THR A 294 11.68 -12.06 1.37
N HIS A 295 10.58 -11.79 2.08
CA HIS A 295 9.98 -12.76 2.98
C HIS A 295 9.01 -13.65 2.21
N GLN A 296 9.17 -14.96 2.38
CA GLN A 296 8.34 -15.99 1.78
C GLN A 296 7.49 -16.64 2.87
N SER A 297 6.20 -16.76 2.61
CA SER A 297 5.29 -17.58 3.40
C SER A 297 4.66 -18.63 2.48
N THR A 298 4.74 -19.89 2.88
CA THR A 298 4.18 -21.01 2.11
C THR A 298 3.29 -21.85 2.97
N SER A 299 2.19 -22.30 2.38
CA SER A 299 1.31 -23.26 3.03
C SER A 299 0.70 -24.21 2.00
N ILE A 300 0.46 -25.44 2.43
CA ILE A 300 -0.29 -26.40 1.64
C ILE A 300 -1.76 -26.10 1.85
N THR A 301 -2.46 -25.77 0.77
CA THR A 301 -3.88 -25.41 0.82
C THR A 301 -4.77 -26.62 0.67
N ASN A 302 -4.34 -27.59 -0.12
CA ASN A 302 -5.08 -28.82 -0.35
C ASN A 302 -4.13 -29.93 -0.83
N TYR A 303 -4.51 -31.18 -0.61
CA TYR A 303 -3.91 -32.32 -1.28
C TYR A 303 -5.03 -33.27 -1.72
N THR A 304 -4.90 -33.79 -2.93
CA THR A 304 -5.85 -34.76 -3.48
C THR A 304 -5.13 -36.04 -3.81
N ARG A 305 -5.68 -37.14 -3.29
CA ARG A 305 -5.21 -38.47 -3.62
C ARG A 305 -5.60 -38.81 -5.05
N THR A 306 -4.63 -39.26 -5.85
CA THR A 306 -4.88 -39.68 -7.23
C THR A 306 -5.34 -41.14 -7.35
N SER A 307 -4.93 -42.01 -6.43
CA SER A 307 -5.41 -43.40 -6.34
C SER A 307 -5.46 -43.87 -4.88
N ASP A 308 -6.44 -44.72 -4.55
CA ASP A 308 -6.49 -45.45 -3.27
C ASP A 308 -5.45 -46.58 -3.18
N ASP A 309 -4.78 -46.88 -4.30
CA ASP A 309 -3.69 -47.85 -4.34
C ASP A 309 -2.49 -47.36 -3.53
N LEU A 310 -2.03 -48.24 -2.64
CA LEU A 310 -0.82 -48.04 -1.86
C LEU A 310 0.40 -47.95 -2.79
N LEU A 311 1.35 -47.09 -2.44
CA LEU A 311 2.63 -47.06 -3.12
C LEU A 311 3.31 -48.44 -3.00
N PRO A 312 3.62 -49.11 -4.12
CA PRO A 312 4.20 -50.44 -4.10
C PRO A 312 5.55 -50.43 -3.37
N GLY A 313 5.77 -51.44 -2.54
CA GLY A 313 7.00 -51.62 -1.76
C GLY A 313 8.22 -51.94 -2.63
N ILE A 314 9.41 -51.87 -2.02
CA ILE A 314 10.70 -52.09 -2.70
C ILE A 314 10.90 -53.58 -3.08
N SER A 315 10.29 -54.51 -2.33
CA SER A 315 10.59 -55.95 -2.43
C SER A 315 9.98 -56.66 -3.65
N THR A 316 8.89 -56.14 -4.22
CA THR A 316 8.36 -56.62 -5.52
C THR A 316 9.22 -56.17 -6.70
N GLY A 317 10.27 -55.39 -6.45
CA GLY A 317 11.25 -54.98 -7.43
C GLY A 317 10.68 -54.07 -8.51
N PHE A 318 11.57 -53.29 -9.10
CA PHE A 318 11.27 -52.62 -10.37
C PHE A 318 10.90 -53.63 -11.48
N SER A 319 11.22 -54.91 -11.28
CA SER A 319 11.01 -56.03 -12.21
C SER A 319 9.56 -56.48 -12.37
N ASP A 320 8.75 -56.51 -11.29
CA ASP A 320 7.38 -57.08 -11.33
C ASP A 320 6.27 -56.03 -11.14
N SER A 321 6.64 -54.75 -11.09
CA SER A 321 5.72 -53.63 -11.16
C SER A 321 4.99 -53.63 -12.51
N SER A 322 3.74 -54.13 -12.52
CA SER A 322 2.87 -54.08 -13.71
C SER A 322 2.56 -52.64 -14.16
N SER A 323 2.72 -51.66 -13.27
CA SER A 323 2.45 -50.25 -13.54
C SER A 323 3.60 -49.51 -14.24
N CYS A 324 4.86 -49.93 -14.06
CA CYS A 324 6.02 -49.37 -14.74
C CYS A 324 6.97 -50.49 -15.22
N PRO A 325 6.64 -51.26 -16.27
CA PRO A 325 7.47 -52.40 -16.68
C PRO A 325 8.87 -51.96 -17.06
N ARG A 326 9.87 -52.67 -16.53
CA ARG A 326 11.28 -52.46 -16.86
C ARG A 326 11.51 -52.76 -18.33
N ASN A 327 12.03 -51.79 -19.07
CA ASN A 327 12.57 -52.07 -20.40
C ASN A 327 14.05 -52.46 -20.25
N THR A 328 14.42 -53.63 -20.75
CA THR A 328 15.79 -54.17 -20.68
C THR A 328 16.82 -53.33 -21.45
N SER A 329 16.36 -52.35 -22.24
CA SER A 329 17.22 -51.43 -23.01
C SER A 329 17.73 -50.21 -22.24
N TRP A 330 17.32 -49.98 -20.99
CA TRP A 330 17.78 -48.80 -20.24
C TRP A 330 19.22 -48.96 -19.77
N ALA A 331 20.14 -48.15 -20.30
CA ALA A 331 21.51 -48.10 -19.83
C ALA A 331 21.59 -47.21 -18.59
N ALA A 332 22.23 -47.68 -17.51
CA ALA A 332 22.39 -46.89 -16.27
C ALA A 332 23.12 -45.55 -16.51
N SER A 333 23.87 -45.45 -17.61
CA SER A 333 24.55 -44.25 -18.08
C SER A 333 23.62 -43.17 -18.63
N ASP A 334 22.41 -43.51 -19.09
CA ASP A 334 21.43 -42.56 -19.65
C ASP A 334 20.13 -42.58 -18.81
N PRO A 335 20.06 -41.77 -17.74
CA PRO A 335 18.94 -41.80 -16.84
C PRO A 335 17.71 -41.10 -17.42
N LEU A 336 17.92 -40.23 -18.41
CA LEU A 336 16.87 -39.48 -19.09
C LEU A 336 16.11 -40.37 -20.08
N GLY A 337 16.75 -41.42 -20.60
CA GLY A 337 16.13 -42.44 -21.45
C GLY A 337 15.19 -43.41 -20.72
N ALA A 338 15.18 -43.44 -19.38
CA ALA A 338 14.21 -44.22 -18.61
C ALA A 338 12.80 -43.61 -18.72
N SER A 339 11.77 -44.46 -18.60
CA SER A 339 10.39 -43.99 -18.65
C SER A 339 10.11 -43.01 -17.49
N PRO A 340 9.27 -41.98 -17.69
CA PRO A 340 8.91 -41.05 -16.62
C PRO A 340 8.35 -41.77 -15.38
N CYS A 341 7.57 -42.84 -15.60
CA CYS A 341 7.04 -43.72 -14.56
C CYS A 341 8.15 -44.27 -13.65
N ALA A 342 9.24 -44.76 -14.25
CA ALA A 342 10.38 -45.31 -13.51
C ALA A 342 11.08 -44.27 -12.65
N ARG A 343 11.33 -43.09 -13.22
CA ARG A 343 12.00 -41.98 -12.51
C ARG A 343 11.14 -41.48 -11.34
N ILE A 344 9.84 -41.31 -11.57
CA ILE A 344 8.86 -40.96 -10.52
C ILE A 344 8.90 -41.96 -9.37
N GLN A 345 8.87 -43.25 -9.68
CA GLN A 345 8.88 -44.30 -8.66
C GLN A 345 10.19 -44.30 -7.86
N MET A 346 11.34 -44.20 -8.51
CA MET A 346 12.65 -44.15 -7.83
C MET A 346 12.80 -42.93 -6.93
N ASN A 347 12.42 -41.75 -7.42
CA ASN A 347 12.46 -40.51 -6.65
C ASN A 347 11.51 -40.55 -5.46
N THR A 348 10.31 -41.11 -5.66
CA THR A 348 9.32 -41.31 -4.60
C THR A 348 9.86 -42.24 -3.51
N TRP A 349 10.45 -43.38 -3.89
CA TRP A 349 11.06 -44.31 -2.94
C TRP A 349 12.20 -43.70 -2.17
N ALA A 350 13.12 -43.02 -2.87
CA ALA A 350 14.23 -42.33 -2.25
C ALA A 350 13.77 -41.31 -1.22
N PHE A 351 12.74 -40.53 -1.55
CA PHE A 351 12.18 -39.52 -0.64
C PHE A 351 11.50 -40.16 0.57
N VAL A 352 10.66 -41.18 0.35
CA VAL A 352 9.97 -41.90 1.42
C VAL A 352 10.95 -42.57 2.38
N GLU A 353 11.99 -43.23 1.86
CA GLU A 353 13.02 -43.84 2.69
C GLU A 353 13.88 -42.79 3.42
N ALA A 354 14.25 -41.69 2.77
CA ALA A 354 14.99 -40.60 3.42
C ALA A 354 14.17 -39.96 4.57
N PHE A 355 12.88 -39.72 4.34
CA PHE A 355 11.96 -39.20 5.36
C PHE A 355 11.81 -40.19 6.51
N SER A 356 11.53 -41.45 6.18
CA SER A 356 11.31 -42.46 7.20
C SER A 356 12.56 -42.82 7.98
N SER A 357 13.73 -42.88 7.34
CA SER A 357 15.01 -43.13 8.03
C SER A 357 15.39 -41.98 8.95
N SER A 358 15.05 -40.74 8.57
CA SER A 358 15.23 -39.56 9.42
C SER A 358 14.34 -39.57 10.66
N LEU A 359 13.14 -40.17 10.54
CA LEU A 359 12.20 -40.38 11.64
C LEU A 359 12.35 -41.74 12.34
N SER A 360 13.26 -42.60 11.90
CA SER A 360 13.50 -43.88 12.56
C SER A 360 14.44 -43.69 13.73
N GLY A 361 14.16 -44.36 14.85
CA GLY A 361 14.99 -44.29 16.03
C GLY A 361 14.26 -44.75 17.27
N ALA A 362 15.00 -44.69 18.38
CA ALA A 362 14.47 -44.92 19.70
C ALA A 362 14.89 -43.79 20.64
N ILE A 363 13.91 -43.28 21.37
CA ILE A 363 14.15 -42.41 22.53
C ILE A 363 14.18 -43.35 23.73
N VAL A 364 15.24 -43.25 24.53
CA VAL A 364 15.37 -44.06 25.74
C VAL A 364 15.60 -43.12 26.91
N THR A 365 14.89 -43.38 28.00
CA THR A 365 15.19 -42.76 29.28
C THR A 365 16.23 -43.59 30.01
N TYR A 366 17.35 -42.97 30.36
CA TYR A 366 18.35 -43.62 31.20
C TYR A 366 17.94 -43.41 32.66
N SER A 367 17.30 -44.42 33.25
CA SER A 367 16.80 -44.39 34.63
C SER A 367 17.86 -44.02 35.68
N GLN A 368 19.15 -44.27 35.40
CA GLN A 368 20.26 -44.00 36.30
C GLN A 368 20.79 -42.56 36.24
N SER A 369 20.61 -41.87 35.11
CA SER A 369 21.10 -40.49 34.91
C SER A 369 19.99 -39.46 34.81
N GLY A 370 18.73 -39.89 34.70
CA GLY A 370 17.59 -39.01 34.43
C GLY A 370 17.69 -38.27 33.10
N SER A 371 18.68 -38.61 32.26
CA SER A 371 18.92 -37.99 30.97
C SER A 371 18.09 -38.71 29.90
N PHE A 372 17.48 -37.91 29.02
CA PHE A 372 16.92 -38.37 27.77
C PHE A 372 18.00 -38.38 26.70
N GLY A 373 18.10 -39.47 25.97
CA GLY A 373 18.99 -39.53 24.82
C GLY A 373 18.55 -40.60 23.82
N PRO A 374 19.08 -40.53 22.59
CA PRO A 374 18.96 -41.64 21.66
C PRO A 374 19.59 -42.89 22.30
N GLU A 375 19.01 -44.07 22.02
CA GLU A 375 19.68 -45.32 22.31
C GLU A 375 21.04 -45.29 21.58
N GLN A 376 22.15 -45.45 22.30
CA GLN A 376 23.55 -45.23 21.88
C GLN A 376 24.02 -45.90 20.57
N ARG A 377 23.14 -46.59 19.83
CA ARG A 377 23.46 -47.37 18.62
C ARG A 377 23.22 -46.67 17.29
N ALA A 378 22.65 -45.46 17.25
CA ALA A 378 22.43 -44.74 15.99
C ALA A 378 22.83 -43.26 16.09
N ALA A 379 24.13 -42.98 16.01
CA ALA A 379 24.72 -41.63 16.10
C ALA A 379 24.28 -40.65 14.99
N ASN A 380 23.43 -41.06 14.05
CA ASN A 380 23.09 -40.32 12.84
C ASN A 380 21.59 -40.05 12.66
N ASN A 381 20.75 -40.19 13.70
CA ASN A 381 19.31 -40.04 13.50
C ASN A 381 18.88 -38.57 13.71
N ALA A 382 18.16 -38.02 12.74
CA ALA A 382 17.56 -36.68 12.81
C ALA A 382 16.43 -36.58 13.86
N LEU A 383 16.11 -37.69 14.53
CA LEU A 383 15.08 -37.73 15.56
C LEU A 383 15.33 -36.71 16.67
N MET A 384 16.58 -36.48 17.06
CA MET A 384 16.88 -35.71 18.28
C MET A 384 16.41 -34.24 18.26
N PRO A 385 16.56 -33.48 17.17
CA PRO A 385 16.14 -32.08 17.18
C PRO A 385 14.68 -31.91 16.69
N ASN A 386 14.15 -32.90 15.96
CA ASN A 386 12.71 -32.96 15.61
C ASN A 386 11.84 -33.37 16.80
N LEU A 387 12.45 -33.94 17.84
CA LEU A 387 11.78 -34.27 19.09
C LEU A 387 11.11 -33.05 19.69
N ASP A 388 11.75 -31.87 19.65
CA ASP A 388 11.17 -30.66 20.24
C ASP A 388 10.00 -30.10 19.40
N TYR A 389 9.96 -30.44 18.11
CA TYR A 389 8.87 -30.02 17.24
C TYR A 389 7.65 -30.93 17.38
N LEU A 390 7.78 -32.25 17.29
CA LEU A 390 6.64 -33.17 17.40
C LEU A 390 6.27 -33.51 18.84
N PHE A 391 7.24 -33.48 19.75
CA PHE A 391 7.09 -33.86 21.15
C PHE A 391 7.50 -32.69 22.06
N SER A 392 6.97 -32.69 23.28
CA SER A 392 7.38 -31.79 24.34
C SER A 392 8.01 -32.63 25.43
N ILE A 393 9.34 -32.60 25.51
CA ILE A 393 10.09 -33.33 26.53
C ILE A 393 10.06 -32.55 27.84
N HIS A 394 9.66 -33.22 28.92
CA HIS A 394 9.66 -32.69 30.27
C HIS A 394 10.73 -33.41 31.10
N GLU A 395 11.95 -32.85 31.09
CA GLU A 395 13.13 -33.45 31.73
C GLU A 395 12.90 -33.76 33.22
N LEU A 396 12.31 -32.83 33.96
CA LEU A 396 12.06 -32.96 35.42
C LEU A 396 11.16 -34.14 35.78
N TYR A 397 10.22 -34.47 34.91
CA TYR A 397 9.22 -35.51 35.16
C TYR A 397 9.56 -36.82 34.49
N GLN A 398 10.70 -36.87 33.77
CA GLN A 398 11.04 -38.00 32.93
C GLN A 398 9.84 -38.43 32.06
N SER A 399 9.13 -37.44 31.50
CA SER A 399 8.00 -37.65 30.62
C SER A 399 8.17 -36.83 29.34
N PHE A 400 7.39 -37.16 28.33
CA PHE A 400 7.17 -36.27 27.21
C PHE A 400 5.70 -36.32 26.81
N ASP A 401 5.22 -35.30 26.14
CA ASP A 401 3.89 -35.28 25.53
C ASP A 401 4.04 -35.00 24.02
N LEU A 402 2.96 -35.02 23.26
CA LEU A 402 2.95 -34.36 21.96
C LEU A 402 3.17 -32.85 22.17
N ALA A 403 3.89 -32.21 21.26
CA ALA A 403 4.00 -30.77 21.26
C ALA A 403 2.60 -30.13 21.19
N PRO A 404 2.39 -28.92 21.73
CA PRO A 404 1.05 -28.33 21.84
C PRO A 404 0.26 -28.29 20.53
N TRP A 405 0.92 -28.01 19.40
CA TRP A 405 0.30 -28.00 18.08
C TRP A 405 -0.11 -29.41 17.61
N ALA A 406 0.78 -30.40 17.79
CA ALA A 406 0.53 -31.79 17.41
C ALA A 406 -0.56 -32.42 18.28
N LYS A 407 -0.61 -32.07 19.56
CA LYS A 407 -1.65 -32.53 20.49
C LYS A 407 -3.05 -32.10 20.07
N GLY A 408 -3.19 -30.92 19.47
CA GLY A 408 -4.47 -30.40 19.00
C GLY A 408 -5.05 -31.16 17.79
N ILE A 409 -4.18 -31.77 16.97
CA ILE A 409 -4.57 -32.44 15.73
C ILE A 409 -4.38 -33.97 15.74
N GLY A 410 -3.65 -34.52 16.70
CA GLY A 410 -3.26 -35.93 16.74
C GLY A 410 -1.94 -36.20 16.03
N LEU A 411 -1.26 -37.27 16.42
CA LEU A 411 0.07 -37.59 15.89
C LEU A 411 0.03 -37.93 14.40
N GLY A 412 -0.95 -38.71 13.95
CA GLY A 412 -1.08 -39.07 12.54
C GLY A 412 -1.16 -37.82 11.66
N ASN A 413 -2.08 -36.90 11.99
CA ASN A 413 -2.23 -35.63 11.26
C ASN A 413 -0.98 -34.75 11.35
N ALA A 414 -0.27 -34.76 12.47
CA ALA A 414 0.99 -34.04 12.62
C ALA A 414 2.08 -34.59 11.68
N LEU A 415 2.17 -35.93 11.53
CA LEU A 415 3.08 -36.57 10.59
C LEU A 415 2.68 -36.31 9.13
N GLU A 416 1.39 -36.33 8.81
CA GLU A 416 0.90 -35.97 7.47
C GLU A 416 1.30 -34.53 7.11
N SER A 417 1.11 -33.59 8.04
CA SER A 417 1.50 -32.18 7.88
C SER A 417 3.01 -32.02 7.70
N LEU A 418 3.80 -32.72 8.53
CA LEU A 418 5.26 -32.70 8.45
C LEU A 418 5.77 -33.27 7.11
N PHE A 419 5.18 -34.37 6.65
CA PHE A 419 5.53 -34.98 5.37
C PHE A 419 5.15 -34.06 4.20
N ALA A 420 3.99 -33.42 4.26
CA ALA A 420 3.54 -32.46 3.27
C ALA A 420 4.49 -31.24 3.21
N ASN A 421 4.88 -30.68 4.36
CA ASN A 421 5.86 -29.59 4.39
C ASN A 421 7.24 -30.02 3.86
N ALA A 422 7.65 -31.26 4.11
CA ALA A 422 8.87 -31.82 3.56
C ALA A 422 8.79 -31.97 2.03
N THR A 423 7.67 -32.45 1.47
CA THR A 423 7.51 -32.51 0.00
C THR A 423 7.51 -31.11 -0.61
N LEU A 424 6.85 -30.13 0.01
CA LEU A 424 6.86 -28.75 -0.48
C LEU A 424 8.26 -28.14 -0.44
N SER A 425 9.06 -28.49 0.57
CA SER A 425 10.44 -28.02 0.68
C SER A 425 11.35 -28.53 -0.44
N LEU A 426 10.97 -29.58 -1.19
CA LEU A 426 11.70 -30.01 -2.39
C LEU A 426 11.69 -28.94 -3.48
N THR A 427 10.76 -27.98 -3.40
CA THR A 427 10.71 -26.81 -4.28
C THR A 427 12.00 -25.98 -4.20
N LYS A 428 12.71 -26.00 -3.06
CA LYS A 428 14.04 -25.39 -2.95
C LYS A 428 15.06 -26.05 -3.88
N ASP A 429 15.02 -27.38 -3.98
CA ASP A 429 15.93 -28.10 -4.87
C ASP A 429 15.50 -27.93 -6.33
N ALA A 430 14.19 -27.96 -6.60
CA ALA A 430 13.64 -27.61 -7.91
C ALA A 430 14.11 -26.23 -8.38
N TYR A 431 14.14 -25.22 -7.50
CA TYR A 431 14.68 -23.90 -7.79
C TYR A 431 16.16 -23.97 -8.18
N ASN A 432 16.99 -24.70 -7.42
CA ASN A 432 18.42 -24.86 -7.72
C ASN A 432 18.68 -25.57 -9.05
N GLN A 433 17.78 -26.48 -9.45
CA GLN A 433 17.85 -27.23 -10.71
C GLN A 433 17.14 -26.53 -11.88
N ASN A 434 16.56 -25.33 -11.67
CA ASN A 434 15.71 -24.62 -12.64
C ASN A 434 14.52 -25.45 -13.15
N TRP A 435 13.95 -26.31 -12.31
CA TRP A 435 12.70 -27.01 -12.64
C TRP A 435 11.53 -26.07 -12.37
N THR A 436 10.87 -25.63 -13.45
CA THR A 436 9.77 -24.67 -13.38
C THR A 436 8.50 -25.26 -13.96
N SER A 437 7.37 -24.91 -13.36
CA SER A 437 6.05 -25.11 -13.96
C SER A 437 5.30 -23.79 -14.01
N GLU A 438 4.30 -23.72 -14.88
CA GLU A 438 3.37 -22.60 -14.87
C GLU A 438 2.52 -22.64 -13.59
N ALA A 439 2.42 -21.51 -12.90
CA ALA A 439 1.55 -21.38 -11.74
C ALA A 439 0.08 -21.49 -12.16
N HIS A 440 -0.72 -22.20 -11.36
CA HIS A 440 -2.15 -22.38 -11.65
C HIS A 440 -2.92 -21.05 -11.55
N SER A 441 -2.57 -20.23 -10.57
CA SER A 441 -2.99 -18.84 -10.47
C SER A 441 -1.84 -18.02 -9.89
N ALA A 442 -1.58 -16.84 -10.44
CA ALA A 442 -0.58 -15.94 -9.88
C ALA A 442 -1.04 -14.49 -9.96
N PHE A 443 -0.81 -13.78 -8.86
CA PHE A 443 -1.08 -12.36 -8.70
C PHE A 443 0.23 -11.68 -8.35
N VAL A 444 0.68 -10.75 -9.19
CA VAL A 444 1.96 -10.06 -9.02
C VAL A 444 1.70 -8.58 -8.75
N VAL A 445 2.46 -8.01 -7.81
CA VAL A 445 2.53 -6.58 -7.56
C VAL A 445 3.73 -6.04 -8.37
N PRO A 446 3.51 -5.39 -9.53
CA PRO A 446 4.60 -5.04 -10.44
C PRO A 446 5.54 -3.96 -9.88
N PHE A 447 5.03 -3.10 -8.99
CA PHE A 447 5.76 -2.05 -8.29
C PHE A 447 5.05 -1.68 -6.99
N ALA A 448 5.76 -1.15 -6.01
CA ALA A 448 5.18 -0.90 -4.68
C ALA A 448 4.02 0.10 -4.68
N ASN A 449 4.15 1.19 -5.45
CA ASN A 449 3.24 2.32 -5.38
C ASN A 449 2.90 2.86 -6.79
N LYS A 450 1.62 3.15 -7.04
CA LYS A 450 1.14 3.92 -8.21
C LYS A 450 0.71 5.32 -7.80
N TYR A 451 0.79 6.25 -8.75
CA TYR A 451 -0.03 7.44 -8.70
C TYR A 451 -1.49 7.11 -9.03
N SER A 452 -2.41 7.62 -8.22
CA SER A 452 -3.84 7.51 -8.38
C SER A 452 -4.43 8.90 -8.55
N TYR A 453 -5.00 9.16 -9.73
CA TYR A 453 -5.61 10.44 -10.06
C TYR A 453 -7.13 10.39 -9.87
N ASN A 454 -7.68 11.33 -9.10
CA ASN A 454 -9.11 11.55 -8.97
C ASN A 454 -9.51 12.87 -9.67
N PRO A 455 -10.06 12.81 -10.90
CA PRO A 455 -10.44 14.01 -11.65
C PRO A 455 -11.54 14.81 -10.96
N LYS A 456 -12.43 14.15 -10.19
CA LYS A 456 -13.51 14.84 -9.48
C LYS A 456 -12.94 15.83 -8.47
N THR A 457 -11.97 15.42 -7.66
CA THR A 457 -11.35 16.30 -6.65
C THR A 457 -10.72 17.54 -7.30
N LEU A 458 -10.05 17.36 -8.45
CA LEU A 458 -9.47 18.47 -9.21
C LEU A 458 -10.55 19.45 -9.70
N TRP A 459 -11.58 18.93 -10.38
CA TRP A 459 -12.63 19.75 -10.99
C TRP A 459 -13.57 20.38 -9.98
N TRP A 460 -13.78 19.78 -8.81
CA TRP A 460 -14.48 20.43 -7.70
C TRP A 460 -13.72 21.67 -7.22
N GLY A 461 -12.41 21.55 -6.98
CA GLY A 461 -11.57 22.68 -6.56
C GLY A 461 -11.51 23.80 -7.59
N TYR A 462 -11.20 23.47 -8.86
CA TYR A 462 -11.16 24.45 -9.94
C TYR A 462 -12.53 24.99 -10.30
N GLY A 463 -13.56 24.15 -10.37
CA GLY A 463 -14.92 24.53 -10.75
C GLY A 463 -15.50 25.57 -9.81
N CYS A 464 -15.41 25.36 -8.49
CA CYS A 464 -15.86 26.35 -7.51
C CYS A 464 -15.11 27.69 -7.65
N ALA A 465 -13.79 27.65 -7.84
CA ALA A 465 -12.97 28.84 -8.02
C ALA A 465 -13.27 29.59 -9.33
N PHE A 466 -13.50 28.87 -10.43
CA PHE A 466 -13.87 29.49 -11.70
C PHE A 466 -15.26 30.10 -11.65
N LEU A 467 -16.21 29.47 -10.95
CA LEU A 467 -17.57 29.99 -10.77
C LEU A 467 -17.61 31.25 -9.88
N THR A 468 -16.80 31.31 -8.83
CA THR A 468 -16.72 32.52 -8.00
C THR A 468 -16.11 33.68 -8.78
N VAL A 469 -15.00 33.43 -9.49
CA VAL A 469 -14.31 34.47 -10.26
C VAL A 469 -15.14 34.92 -11.46
N ILE A 470 -15.78 34.02 -12.22
CA ILE A 470 -16.63 34.43 -13.34
C ILE A 470 -17.81 35.28 -12.87
N SER A 471 -18.39 34.98 -11.69
CA SER A 471 -19.44 35.81 -11.10
C SER A 471 -18.93 37.22 -10.75
N THR A 472 -17.73 37.32 -10.17
CA THR A 472 -17.08 38.62 -9.90
C THR A 472 -16.77 39.39 -11.19
N ILE A 473 -16.29 38.72 -12.24
CA ILE A 473 -16.02 39.32 -13.55
C ILE A 473 -17.31 39.85 -14.17
N MET A 474 -18.40 39.07 -14.16
CA MET A 474 -19.69 39.49 -14.73
C MET A 474 -20.26 40.71 -14.02
N MET A 475 -20.12 40.80 -12.70
CA MET A 475 -20.52 41.99 -11.94
C MET A 475 -19.62 43.18 -12.23
N GLY A 476 -18.30 43.01 -12.27
CA GLY A 476 -17.37 44.07 -12.63
C GLY A 476 -17.57 44.58 -14.06
N LEU A 477 -17.94 43.71 -15.01
CA LEU A 477 -18.26 44.05 -16.40
C LEU A 477 -19.52 44.91 -16.52
N ARG A 478 -20.55 44.65 -15.70
CA ARG A 478 -21.76 45.47 -15.64
C ARG A 478 -21.45 46.91 -15.23
N ASP A 479 -20.45 47.06 -14.38
CA ASP A 479 -20.08 48.29 -13.68
C ASP A 479 -18.87 49.01 -14.31
N ARG A 480 -18.49 48.60 -15.53
CA ARG A 480 -17.29 49.06 -16.26
C ARG A 480 -17.24 50.56 -16.57
N HIS A 481 -18.34 51.29 -16.44
CA HIS A 481 -18.38 52.72 -16.74
C HIS A 481 -17.64 53.56 -15.69
N CYS A 482 -17.35 53.00 -14.52
CA CYS A 482 -16.66 53.66 -13.41
C CYS A 482 -15.20 53.19 -13.24
N LEU A 483 -14.52 52.79 -14.32
CA LEU A 483 -13.12 52.40 -14.30
C LEU A 483 -12.23 53.59 -13.94
N PRO A 484 -11.59 53.63 -12.77
CA PRO A 484 -10.54 54.60 -12.52
C PRO A 484 -9.25 54.17 -13.22
N GLY A 485 -8.28 55.09 -13.25
CA GLY A 485 -6.90 54.72 -13.52
C GLY A 485 -6.43 53.58 -12.61
N GLN A 486 -5.40 52.86 -13.03
CA GLN A 486 -4.88 51.61 -12.45
C GLN A 486 -4.41 51.68 -10.98
N GLU A 487 -4.75 52.74 -10.26
CA GLU A 487 -4.28 53.05 -8.93
C GLU A 487 -5.16 52.41 -7.85
N THR A 488 -4.51 51.70 -6.94
CA THR A 488 -5.15 50.85 -5.93
C THR A 488 -5.18 51.48 -4.54
N SER A 489 -4.66 52.70 -4.37
CA SER A 489 -4.66 53.39 -3.09
C SER A 489 -5.17 54.81 -3.25
N LEU A 490 -6.04 55.21 -2.31
CA LEU A 490 -6.58 56.56 -2.28
C LEU A 490 -5.46 57.60 -2.26
N GLY A 491 -4.40 57.37 -1.48
CA GLY A 491 -3.25 58.28 -1.41
C GLY A 491 -2.49 58.48 -2.73
N ARG A 492 -2.42 57.46 -3.60
CA ARG A 492 -1.85 57.62 -4.94
C ARG A 492 -2.80 58.39 -5.84
N ILE A 493 -4.09 58.07 -5.77
CA ILE A 493 -5.10 58.74 -6.59
C ILE A 493 -5.15 60.22 -6.26
N LEU A 494 -5.14 60.55 -4.97
CA LEU A 494 -5.08 61.91 -4.47
C LEU A 494 -3.81 62.65 -4.93
N ALA A 495 -2.66 61.97 -4.93
CA ALA A 495 -1.41 62.53 -5.45
C ALA A 495 -1.41 62.72 -6.97
N ALA A 496 -2.09 61.83 -7.72
CA ALA A 496 -2.21 61.90 -9.16
C ALA A 496 -3.24 62.95 -9.63
N THR A 497 -4.28 63.21 -8.84
CA THR A 497 -5.30 64.22 -9.18
C THR A 497 -4.85 65.66 -8.98
N GLY A 498 -3.78 65.91 -8.20
CA GLY A 498 -3.17 67.24 -8.06
C GLY A 498 -4.11 68.34 -7.57
N ASP A 499 -5.18 68.00 -6.85
CA ASP A 499 -6.16 68.96 -6.36
C ASP A 499 -5.61 69.70 -5.13
N GLU A 500 -5.43 71.02 -5.26
CA GLU A 500 -4.89 71.91 -4.23
C GLU A 500 -5.71 71.83 -2.92
N SER A 501 -7.01 71.54 -3.01
CA SER A 501 -7.88 71.42 -1.83
C SER A 501 -7.56 70.17 -1.00
N LEU A 502 -7.21 69.07 -1.66
CA LEU A 502 -6.78 67.82 -1.04
C LEU A 502 -5.34 67.89 -0.52
N GLU A 503 -4.49 68.67 -1.18
CA GLU A 503 -3.11 68.91 -0.71
C GLU A 503 -3.09 69.74 0.59
N ARG A 504 -3.98 70.74 0.72
CA ARG A 504 -4.17 71.48 1.99
C ARG A 504 -4.64 70.56 3.13
N LEU A 505 -5.54 69.62 2.83
CA LEU A 505 -6.02 68.64 3.80
C LEU A 505 -4.94 67.62 4.18
N ARG A 506 -4.08 67.21 3.24
CA ARG A 506 -2.93 66.34 3.52
C ARG A 506 -1.97 66.95 4.55
N ASN A 507 -1.87 68.28 4.58
CA ASN A 507 -1.02 69.00 5.51
C ASN A 507 -1.66 69.14 6.92
N GLN A 508 -2.98 68.94 7.07
CA GLN A 508 -3.66 68.88 8.37
C GLN A 508 -3.76 67.42 8.86
N ARG A 509 -2.74 66.95 9.57
CA ARG A 509 -2.59 65.53 9.96
C ARG A 509 -3.61 64.99 10.97
N GLU A 510 -4.31 65.83 11.73
CA GLU A 510 -4.95 65.36 12.98
C GLU A 510 -6.38 64.82 12.87
N CYS A 511 -7.07 64.89 11.71
CA CYS A 511 -8.45 64.40 11.59
C CYS A 511 -8.84 63.96 10.16
N VAL A 512 -7.94 63.30 9.42
CA VAL A 512 -8.19 62.91 8.02
C VAL A 512 -9.11 61.68 7.91
N ASP A 513 -9.08 60.77 8.89
CA ASP A 513 -9.78 59.48 8.81
C ASP A 513 -11.31 59.59 8.81
N ASP A 514 -11.86 60.62 9.49
CA ASP A 514 -13.29 60.86 9.63
C ASP A 514 -13.87 61.79 8.55
N MET A 515 -13.01 62.33 7.69
CA MET A 515 -13.44 63.25 6.63
C MET A 515 -14.31 62.53 5.60
N VAL A 516 -15.48 63.09 5.29
CA VAL A 516 -16.40 62.52 4.30
C VAL A 516 -16.04 63.03 2.91
N ILE A 517 -15.83 62.10 1.99
CA ILE A 517 -15.57 62.38 0.57
C ILE A 517 -16.69 61.80 -0.29
N CYS A 518 -17.01 62.51 -1.38
CA CYS A 518 -17.93 62.05 -2.42
C CYS A 518 -17.12 61.72 -3.67
N TYR A 519 -17.41 60.58 -4.31
CA TYR A 519 -16.84 60.24 -5.61
C TYR A 519 -17.92 60.40 -6.67
N GLU A 520 -17.85 61.48 -7.45
CA GLU A 520 -18.89 61.85 -8.41
C GLU A 520 -18.33 62.11 -9.81
N ALA A 521 -19.19 61.90 -10.81
CA ALA A 521 -18.88 62.12 -12.21
C ALA A 521 -19.04 63.61 -12.55
N VAL A 522 -17.94 64.34 -12.65
CA VAL A 522 -17.95 65.76 -13.02
C VAL A 522 -17.80 65.88 -14.55
N PRO A 523 -18.72 66.57 -15.26
CA PRO A 523 -18.58 66.80 -16.69
C PRO A 523 -17.41 67.76 -16.96
N LYS A 524 -16.45 67.33 -17.78
CA LYS A 524 -15.28 68.09 -18.23
C LYS A 524 -15.06 67.81 -19.73
N ASP A 525 -15.18 68.83 -20.57
CA ASP A 525 -14.91 68.76 -22.03
C ASP A 525 -15.55 67.56 -22.75
N ASN A 526 -16.88 67.42 -22.66
CA ASN A 526 -17.70 66.32 -23.20
C ASN A 526 -17.49 64.93 -22.56
N ASP A 527 -16.63 64.83 -21.55
CA ASP A 527 -16.37 63.60 -20.81
C ASP A 527 -16.77 63.71 -19.34
N HIS A 528 -17.20 62.60 -18.76
CA HIS A 528 -17.37 62.50 -17.32
C HIS A 528 -16.04 62.04 -16.72
N VAL A 529 -15.38 62.93 -15.97
CA VAL A 529 -14.21 62.60 -15.17
C VAL A 529 -14.68 62.38 -13.74
N MET A 530 -14.32 61.24 -13.15
CA MET A 530 -14.65 61.00 -11.76
C MET A 530 -13.69 61.79 -10.87
N VAL A 531 -14.21 62.65 -10.02
CA VAL A 531 -13.43 63.51 -9.12
C VAL A 531 -13.90 63.28 -7.69
N PHE A 532 -12.96 63.30 -6.74
CA PHE A 532 -13.29 63.32 -5.32
C PHE A 532 -13.66 64.74 -4.91
N THR A 533 -14.89 64.95 -4.48
CA THR A 533 -15.37 66.24 -3.98
C THR A 533 -15.65 66.17 -2.48
N VAL A 534 -15.43 67.29 -1.81
CA VAL A 534 -15.77 67.46 -0.39
C VAL A 534 -17.11 68.19 -0.33
N PRO A 535 -18.17 67.61 0.26
CA PRO A 535 -19.46 68.26 0.31
C PRO A 535 -19.38 69.60 1.04
N GLU A 536 -19.85 70.69 0.41
CA GLU A 536 -19.75 72.06 0.94
C GLU A 536 -20.38 72.25 2.32
N GLY A 537 -21.42 71.46 2.64
CA GLY A 537 -22.11 71.54 3.94
C GLY A 537 -21.23 71.18 5.14
N GLU A 538 -20.21 70.32 4.97
CA GLU A 538 -19.24 70.03 6.03
C GLU A 538 -18.15 71.08 6.14
N ARG A 539 -17.80 71.77 5.04
CA ARG A 539 -16.87 72.91 5.09
C ARG A 539 -17.41 74.01 6.00
N GLU A 540 -18.69 74.32 5.91
CA GLU A 540 -19.30 75.36 6.77
C GLU A 540 -19.44 74.93 8.22
N LEU A 541 -19.84 73.69 8.49
CA LEU A 541 -19.98 73.19 9.87
C LEU A 541 -18.63 73.19 10.59
N ARG A 542 -17.56 72.79 9.88
CA ARG A 542 -16.21 72.74 10.42
C ARG A 542 -15.59 74.12 10.58
N LYS A 543 -15.86 75.04 9.65
CA LYS A 543 -15.47 76.45 9.78
C LYS A 543 -16.11 77.05 11.03
N ARG A 544 -17.39 76.79 11.27
CA ARG A 544 -18.06 77.20 12.52
C ARG A 544 -17.46 76.58 13.78
N THR A 545 -17.14 75.28 13.80
CA THR A 545 -16.51 74.68 14.99
C THR A 545 -15.09 75.20 15.23
N LEU A 546 -14.29 75.41 14.18
CA LEU A 546 -12.96 76.03 14.28
C LEU A 546 -13.07 77.47 14.81
N ASP A 547 -14.01 78.25 14.26
CA ASP A 547 -14.26 79.61 14.74
C ASP A 547 -14.74 79.61 16.21
N THR A 548 -15.53 78.61 16.63
CA THR A 548 -16.01 78.49 18.02
C THR A 548 -14.92 78.04 18.99
N GLU A 549 -14.01 77.17 18.55
CA GLU A 549 -12.89 76.65 19.37
C GLU A 549 -11.76 77.69 19.48
N GLU A 550 -11.52 78.49 18.43
CA GLU A 550 -10.60 79.63 18.43
C GLU A 550 -11.12 80.77 19.33
N ILE A 551 -12.43 81.00 19.36
CA ILE A 551 -13.07 81.93 20.32
C ILE A 551 -12.98 81.41 21.77
N GLY A 552 -13.15 80.09 21.99
CA GLY A 552 -13.03 79.49 23.33
C GLY A 552 -11.60 79.42 23.89
N LEU A 553 -10.58 79.41 23.03
CA LEU A 553 -9.16 79.50 23.42
C LEU A 553 -8.70 80.94 23.68
N LEU A 554 -9.33 81.93 23.04
CA LEU A 554 -9.10 83.35 23.31
C LEU A 554 -9.75 83.85 24.62
N GLU A 555 -10.78 83.17 25.14
CA GLU A 555 -11.38 83.46 26.46
C GLU A 555 -10.65 82.78 27.65
N ARG A 556 -9.60 82.00 27.39
CA ARG A 556 -8.84 81.27 28.43
C ARG A 556 -7.38 81.72 28.62
N ASN A 557 -6.97 82.80 27.96
CA ASN A 557 -5.76 83.55 28.26
C ASN A 557 -6.15 84.97 28.70
#